data_AF-A0A5C3PJZ4-F1
#
_entry.id   AF-A0A5C3PJZ4-F1
#
_cell.length_a   1.000
_cell.length_b   1.000
_cell.length_c   1.000
_cell.angle_alpha   90.00
_cell.angle_beta   90.00
_cell.angle_gamma   90.00
#
_symmetry.space_group_name_H-M   'P 1'
#
loop_
_entity.id
_entity.type
_entity.pdbx_description
1 polymer ?
#
loop_
_entity_poly.entity_id
_entity_poly.type
_entity_poly.pdbx_seq_one_letter_code
_entity_poly.pdbx_strand_id
1 'polypeptide(L)'
;MSAARSRPAIDCLRAFPAAPAPNDDPSKVKSNIAEDNVRLCQNVLAYHIAHHPDSRVFGHEQASGLTMTEVTVNPRGAGKEGKNPRPDDFEAVTVCELTVQEGMLNVHGTLAGPCAMLVIDLATFAPLFALSALTGVDASGFSTSMNIVWHAPAVAGMTLRFVGTTLSFRARMASARCEVYDKKKGTLIISATHVIAPVPGLPVAGGAAAAKL
;
A
#
# COMPACT_ATOMS: atom_id res chain seq x y z
N MET A 1 -11.70 -13.99 35.66
CA MET A 1 -11.22 -12.60 35.53
C MET A 1 -9.76 -12.70 35.10
N SER A 2 -9.40 -12.44 33.85
CA SER A 2 -9.18 -11.09 33.35
C SER A 2 -9.47 -11.02 31.85
N ALA A 3 -10.19 -9.96 31.45
CA ALA A 3 -10.59 -9.68 30.10
C ALA A 3 -9.37 -9.21 29.28
N ALA A 4 -8.83 -10.08 28.42
CA ALA A 4 -8.11 -9.60 27.25
C ALA A 4 -9.15 -9.03 26.30
N ARG A 5 -9.47 -7.73 26.45
CA ARG A 5 -10.13 -6.99 25.38
C ARG A 5 -9.18 -7.04 24.19
N SER A 6 -9.50 -7.90 23.22
CA SER A 6 -8.90 -7.85 21.89
C SER A 6 -9.02 -6.42 21.41
N ARG A 7 -7.89 -5.72 21.20
CA ARG A 7 -7.92 -4.41 20.57
C ARG A 7 -8.70 -4.55 19.26
N PRO A 8 -9.60 -3.62 18.90
CA PRO A 8 -10.09 -3.52 17.54
C PRO A 8 -8.91 -3.67 16.58
N ALA A 9 -9.02 -4.61 15.62
CA ALA A 9 -7.90 -5.05 14.80
C ALA A 9 -7.12 -3.87 14.17
N ILE A 10 -7.82 -2.78 13.82
CA ILE A 10 -7.26 -1.59 13.18
C ILE A 10 -6.56 -0.57 14.09
N ASP A 11 -6.71 -0.65 15.41
CA ASP A 11 -6.15 0.37 16.33
C ASP A 11 -4.63 0.47 16.23
N CYS A 12 -3.98 -0.64 15.84
CA CYS A 12 -2.58 -0.71 15.50
C CYS A 12 -2.21 0.28 14.37
N LEU A 13 -2.95 0.24 13.26
CA LEU A 13 -2.74 1.13 12.11
C LEU A 13 -3.02 2.59 12.46
N ARG A 14 -4.05 2.84 13.26
CA ARG A 14 -4.43 4.21 13.70
C ARG A 14 -3.40 4.85 14.63
N ALA A 15 -2.52 4.04 15.24
CA ALA A 15 -1.46 4.53 16.10
C ALA A 15 -0.20 4.97 15.32
N PHE A 16 -0.15 4.75 14.00
CA PHE A 16 0.99 5.20 13.19
C PHE A 16 1.09 6.73 13.17
N PRO A 17 2.34 7.27 13.15
CA PRO A 17 2.56 8.70 13.09
C PRO A 17 1.98 9.29 11.79
N ALA A 18 1.76 10.60 11.82
CA ALA A 18 1.42 11.34 10.61
C ALA A 18 2.52 11.18 9.56
N ALA A 19 2.12 10.86 8.33
CA ALA A 19 3.06 10.78 7.22
C ALA A 19 3.75 12.13 6.96
N PRO A 20 5.06 12.16 6.67
CA PRO A 20 5.72 13.34 6.13
C PRO A 20 5.40 13.52 4.65
N ALA A 21 5.86 14.64 4.07
CA ALA A 21 5.85 14.84 2.63
C ALA A 21 6.53 13.66 1.91
N PRO A 22 6.02 13.20 0.74
CA PRO A 22 4.96 13.82 -0.06
C PRO A 22 3.53 13.39 0.32
N ASN A 23 3.34 12.61 1.39
CA ASN A 23 2.05 12.03 1.78
C ASN A 23 1.45 12.70 3.04
N ASP A 24 1.76 13.97 3.30
CA ASP A 24 1.37 14.71 4.52
C ASP A 24 -0.04 15.35 4.46
N ASP A 25 -0.62 15.42 3.27
CA ASP A 25 -1.88 16.13 3.01
C ASP A 25 -2.86 15.23 2.25
N PRO A 26 -3.94 14.76 2.88
CA PRO A 26 -4.95 13.91 2.23
C PRO A 26 -5.81 14.67 1.21
N SER A 27 -5.88 16.01 1.26
CA SER A 27 -6.66 16.80 0.30
C SER A 27 -6.07 16.78 -1.11
N LYS A 28 -4.78 16.43 -1.24
CA LYS A 28 -4.08 16.25 -2.52
C LYS A 28 -4.39 14.89 -3.17
N VAL A 29 -5.04 13.98 -2.45
CA VAL A 29 -5.38 12.65 -2.94
C VAL A 29 -6.80 12.66 -3.46
N LYS A 30 -6.98 12.29 -4.74
CA LYS A 30 -8.32 12.15 -5.31
C LYS A 30 -9.01 10.94 -4.67
N SER A 31 -10.16 11.15 -4.03
CA SER A 31 -10.81 10.08 -3.29
C SER A 31 -12.33 10.17 -3.25
N ASN A 32 -12.98 9.02 -3.05
CA ASN A 32 -14.41 8.88 -2.74
C ASN A 32 -14.67 8.37 -1.31
N ILE A 33 -13.63 8.27 -0.47
CA ILE A 33 -13.75 7.92 0.96
C ILE A 33 -13.45 9.15 1.83
N ALA A 34 -13.80 9.07 3.12
CA ALA A 34 -13.57 10.14 4.08
C ALA A 34 -12.07 10.52 4.19
N GLU A 35 -11.78 11.80 4.38
CA GLU A 35 -10.41 12.32 4.46
C GLU A 35 -9.58 11.64 5.56
N ASP A 36 -10.18 11.33 6.71
CA ASP A 36 -9.51 10.60 7.80
C ASP A 36 -9.05 9.19 7.37
N ASN A 37 -9.80 8.53 6.49
CA ASN A 37 -9.41 7.22 5.95
C ASN A 37 -8.28 7.36 4.92
N VAL A 38 -8.28 8.43 4.12
CA VAL A 38 -7.16 8.76 3.22
C VAL A 38 -5.89 9.03 4.03
N ARG A 39 -6.01 9.85 5.08
CA ARG A 39 -4.90 10.14 6.00
C ARG A 39 -4.34 8.89 6.65
N LEU A 40 -5.21 7.96 7.07
CA LEU A 40 -4.77 6.66 7.59
C LEU A 40 -4.00 5.86 6.53
N CYS A 41 -4.46 5.82 5.27
CA CYS A 41 -3.73 5.15 4.19
C CYS A 41 -2.35 5.77 3.95
N GLN A 42 -2.24 7.09 4.00
CA GLN A 42 -0.96 7.79 3.89
C GLN A 42 -0.02 7.47 5.06
N ASN A 43 -0.51 7.51 6.30
CA ASN A 43 0.28 7.15 7.49
C ASN A 43 0.79 5.71 7.43
N VAL A 44 -0.08 4.77 7.03
CA VAL A 44 0.29 3.36 6.86
C VAL A 44 1.34 3.19 5.76
N LEU A 45 1.18 3.87 4.61
CA LEU A 45 2.17 3.83 3.54
C LEU A 45 3.53 4.37 4.02
N ALA A 46 3.53 5.54 4.67
CA ALA A 46 4.74 6.16 5.20
C ALA A 46 5.46 5.28 6.23
N TYR A 47 4.72 4.61 7.11
CA TYR A 47 5.27 3.66 8.07
C TYR A 47 5.95 2.47 7.37
N HIS A 48 5.33 1.88 6.34
CA HIS A 48 5.89 0.70 5.66
C HIS A 48 7.10 1.02 4.76
N ILE A 49 7.29 2.27 4.34
CA ILE A 49 8.51 2.74 3.67
C ILE A 49 9.52 3.35 4.66
N ALA A 50 9.23 3.27 5.96
CA ALA A 50 10.08 3.79 7.00
C ALA A 50 10.42 5.28 6.79
N HIS A 51 9.41 6.10 6.49
CA HIS A 51 9.60 7.46 5.99
C HIS A 51 10.04 8.44 7.08
N HIS A 52 11.34 8.46 7.39
CA HIS A 52 11.95 9.48 8.23
C HIS A 52 13.41 9.74 7.79
N PRO A 53 13.97 10.94 8.09
CA PRO A 53 15.26 11.38 7.50
C PRO A 53 16.46 10.46 7.76
N ASP A 54 16.46 9.74 8.88
CA ASP A 54 17.58 8.87 9.31
C ASP A 54 17.29 7.38 9.09
N SER A 55 16.32 7.05 8.24
CA SER A 55 15.90 5.66 8.03
C SER A 55 16.98 4.84 7.37
N ARG A 56 17.22 3.66 7.97
CA ARG A 56 18.13 2.63 7.44
C ARG A 56 17.39 1.33 7.14
N VAL A 57 16.06 1.37 7.16
CA VAL A 57 15.22 0.23 6.81
C VAL A 57 15.40 -0.06 5.33
N PHE A 58 15.44 -1.34 5.00
CA PHE A 58 15.61 -1.80 3.63
C PHE A 58 14.58 -1.15 2.70
N GLY A 59 15.05 -0.62 1.57
CA GLY A 59 14.19 -0.08 0.54
C GLY A 59 13.68 1.35 0.78
N HIS A 60 13.94 1.95 1.96
CA HIS A 60 13.53 3.32 2.25
C HIS A 60 13.98 4.30 1.17
N GLU A 61 15.28 4.32 0.85
CA GLU A 61 15.85 5.23 -0.14
C GLU A 61 15.13 5.10 -1.50
N GLN A 62 14.90 3.86 -1.95
CA GLN A 62 14.26 3.58 -3.24
C GLN A 62 12.75 3.90 -3.26
N ALA A 63 12.06 3.80 -2.11
CA ALA A 63 10.61 3.99 -2.01
C ALA A 63 10.20 5.34 -1.39
N SER A 64 11.12 6.14 -0.87
CA SER A 64 10.86 7.41 -0.17
C SER A 64 10.06 8.42 -1.01
N GLY A 65 10.24 8.41 -2.33
CA GLY A 65 9.51 9.26 -3.26
C GLY A 65 8.10 8.76 -3.64
N LEU A 66 7.65 7.63 -3.10
CA LEU A 66 6.37 7.02 -3.45
C LEU A 66 5.23 7.87 -2.92
N THR A 67 4.41 8.40 -3.83
CA THR A 67 3.33 9.33 -3.51
C THR A 67 1.98 8.71 -3.80
N MET A 68 1.08 8.66 -2.82
CA MET A 68 -0.31 8.26 -3.01
C MET A 68 -1.09 9.41 -3.66
N THR A 69 -1.75 9.14 -4.79
CA THR A 69 -2.42 10.18 -5.60
C THR A 69 -3.92 9.93 -5.78
N GLU A 70 -4.36 8.67 -5.74
CA GLU A 70 -5.79 8.32 -5.76
C GLU A 70 -6.09 7.18 -4.78
N VAL A 71 -7.25 7.25 -4.11
CA VAL A 71 -7.80 6.17 -3.29
C VAL A 71 -9.31 6.09 -3.54
N THR A 72 -9.78 5.00 -4.13
CA THR A 72 -11.21 4.79 -4.36
C THR A 72 -11.67 3.45 -3.80
N VAL A 73 -12.85 3.42 -3.19
CA VAL A 73 -13.49 2.19 -2.72
C VAL A 73 -14.91 2.12 -3.25
N ASN A 74 -15.26 1.04 -3.92
CA ASN A 74 -16.57 0.84 -4.54
C ASN A 74 -17.20 -0.47 -4.06
N PRO A 75 -18.53 -0.56 -3.88
CA PRO A 75 -19.18 -1.83 -3.57
C PRO A 75 -18.94 -2.91 -4.64
N ARG A 76 -18.75 -4.15 -4.20
CA ARG A 76 -18.63 -5.33 -5.06
C ARG A 76 -19.98 -6.07 -5.10
N GLY A 77 -20.63 -6.05 -6.26
CA GLY A 77 -21.93 -6.73 -6.47
C GLY A 77 -23.11 -6.09 -5.75
N ALA A 78 -24.26 -6.78 -5.76
CA ALA A 78 -25.45 -6.35 -5.02
C ALA A 78 -25.27 -6.69 -3.53
N GLY A 79 -25.05 -5.67 -2.70
CA GLY A 79 -24.80 -5.83 -1.26
C GLY A 79 -25.90 -6.63 -0.56
N LYS A 80 -25.52 -7.42 0.45
CA LYS A 80 -26.49 -8.02 1.37
C LYS A 80 -26.86 -6.98 2.42
N GLU A 81 -28.05 -6.41 2.32
CA GLU A 81 -28.57 -5.49 3.33
C GLU A 81 -28.61 -6.16 4.73
N GLY A 82 -28.29 -5.39 5.77
CA GLY A 82 -28.48 -5.80 7.18
C GLY A 82 -27.31 -6.50 7.88
N LYS A 83 -26.09 -6.50 7.33
CA LYS A 83 -24.87 -6.98 8.02
C LYS A 83 -23.77 -5.91 8.03
N ASN A 84 -22.87 -5.98 9.02
CA ASN A 84 -21.67 -5.14 9.03
C ASN A 84 -20.89 -5.32 7.71
N PRO A 85 -20.46 -4.22 7.07
CA PRO A 85 -19.70 -4.28 5.82
C PRO A 85 -18.42 -5.10 6.01
N ARG A 86 -18.22 -6.12 5.17
CA ARG A 86 -16.98 -6.90 5.14
C ARG A 86 -16.06 -6.31 4.08
N PRO A 87 -14.73 -6.42 4.21
CA PRO A 87 -13.78 -5.92 3.21
C PRO A 87 -14.14 -6.33 1.78
N ASP A 88 -14.51 -7.59 1.61
CA ASP A 88 -14.79 -8.19 0.31
C ASP A 88 -16.15 -7.83 -0.29
N ASP A 89 -16.98 -7.11 0.45
CA ASP A 89 -18.18 -6.46 -0.10
C ASP A 89 -17.79 -5.21 -0.91
N PHE A 90 -16.49 -4.89 -1.01
CA PHE A 90 -15.94 -3.76 -1.76
C PHE A 90 -14.75 -4.18 -2.64
N GLU A 91 -14.43 -3.30 -3.58
CA GLU A 91 -13.18 -3.25 -4.31
C GLU A 91 -12.52 -1.91 -4.05
N ALA A 92 -11.29 -1.94 -3.56
CA ALA A 92 -10.47 -0.75 -3.44
C ALA A 92 -9.43 -0.68 -4.56
N VAL A 93 -9.22 0.53 -5.04
CA VAL A 93 -8.18 0.88 -6.00
C VAL A 93 -7.37 2.04 -5.43
N THR A 94 -6.05 1.91 -5.43
CA THR A 94 -5.14 2.98 -5.05
C THR A 94 -4.15 3.23 -6.17
N VAL A 95 -3.77 4.49 -6.34
CA VAL A 95 -2.76 4.90 -7.30
C VAL A 95 -1.59 5.53 -6.54
N CYS A 96 -0.42 4.95 -6.71
CA CYS A 96 0.83 5.53 -6.23
C CYS A 96 1.73 5.92 -7.42
N GLU A 97 2.51 6.96 -7.26
CA GLU A 97 3.45 7.43 -8.28
C GLU A 97 4.88 7.47 -7.71
N LEU A 98 5.85 7.10 -8.54
CA LEU A 98 7.27 7.14 -8.19
C LEU A 98 8.10 7.45 -9.44
N THR A 99 9.06 8.36 -9.32
CA THR A 99 10.02 8.63 -10.40
C THR A 99 11.23 7.70 -10.24
N VAL A 100 11.60 7.01 -11.31
CA VAL A 100 12.77 6.12 -11.33
C VAL A 100 14.03 6.95 -11.18
N GLN A 101 14.84 6.62 -10.17
CA GLN A 101 16.12 7.28 -9.88
C GLN A 101 17.29 6.36 -10.23
N GLU A 102 18.50 6.94 -10.32
CA GLU A 102 19.72 6.20 -10.66
C GLU A 102 19.98 5.01 -9.72
N GLY A 103 19.80 5.21 -8.41
CA GLY A 103 19.96 4.16 -7.39
C GLY A 103 18.94 3.02 -7.46
N MET A 104 17.99 3.08 -8.39
CA MET A 104 16.99 2.03 -8.63
C MET A 104 17.33 1.16 -9.85
N LEU A 105 18.38 1.51 -10.60
CA LEU A 105 18.72 0.84 -11.84
C LEU A 105 19.57 -0.42 -11.60
N ASN A 106 19.45 -1.37 -12.51
CA ASN A 106 20.38 -2.49 -12.66
C ASN A 106 21.56 -2.10 -13.57
N VAL A 107 22.49 -3.03 -13.77
CA VAL A 107 23.69 -2.85 -14.63
C VAL A 107 23.37 -2.54 -16.10
N HIS A 108 22.12 -2.71 -16.54
CA HIS A 108 21.66 -2.39 -17.89
C HIS A 108 20.97 -1.01 -17.98
N GLY A 109 21.00 -0.21 -16.92
CA GLY A 109 20.39 1.13 -16.90
C GLY A 109 18.86 1.11 -16.90
N THR A 110 18.24 0.00 -16.48
CA THR A 110 16.78 -0.15 -16.35
C THR A 110 16.41 -0.46 -14.91
N LEU A 111 15.17 -0.20 -14.52
CA LEU A 111 14.66 -0.45 -13.17
C LEU A 111 14.98 -1.90 -12.74
N ALA A 112 15.73 -2.04 -11.65
CA ALA A 112 16.10 -3.33 -11.12
C ALA A 112 14.86 -4.10 -10.67
N GLY A 113 14.78 -5.38 -11.03
CA GLY A 113 13.67 -6.26 -10.66
C GLY A 113 13.32 -6.23 -9.17
N PRO A 114 14.31 -6.34 -8.24
CA PRO A 114 14.05 -6.23 -6.81
C PRO A 114 13.47 -4.88 -6.38
N CYS A 115 13.89 -3.78 -7.01
CA CYS A 115 13.36 -2.45 -6.73
C CYS A 115 11.91 -2.32 -7.21
N ALA A 116 11.60 -2.83 -8.41
CA ALA A 116 10.22 -2.90 -8.88
C ALA A 116 9.33 -3.73 -7.94
N MET A 117 9.82 -4.89 -7.49
CA MET A 117 9.10 -5.78 -6.58
C MET A 117 8.81 -5.12 -5.23
N LEU A 118 9.76 -4.38 -4.64
CA LEU A 118 9.56 -3.60 -3.42
C LEU A 118 8.38 -2.62 -3.55
N VAL A 119 8.34 -1.86 -4.65
CA VAL A 119 7.28 -0.85 -4.85
C VAL A 119 5.94 -1.50 -5.18
N ILE A 120 5.95 -2.62 -5.92
CA ILE A 120 4.74 -3.42 -6.19
C ILE A 120 4.17 -4.02 -4.90
N ASP A 121 5.02 -4.50 -3.99
CA ASP A 121 4.61 -4.99 -2.67
C ASP A 121 3.81 -3.91 -1.92
N LEU A 122 4.38 -2.71 -1.78
CA LEU A 122 3.72 -1.55 -1.18
C LEU A 122 2.41 -1.18 -1.91
N ALA A 123 2.45 -1.12 -3.25
CA ALA A 123 1.29 -0.73 -4.06
C ALA A 123 0.15 -1.76 -4.05
N THR A 124 0.43 -3.02 -3.73
CA THR A 124 -0.59 -4.08 -3.60
C THR A 124 -1.15 -4.19 -2.18
N PHE A 125 -0.40 -3.78 -1.16
CA PHE A 125 -0.91 -3.59 0.20
C PHE A 125 -1.78 -2.33 0.34
N ALA A 126 -1.42 -1.23 -0.33
CA ALA A 126 -2.15 0.04 -0.26
C ALA A 126 -3.69 -0.07 -0.43
N PRO A 127 -4.24 -0.79 -1.44
CA PRO A 127 -5.68 -0.89 -1.59
C PRO A 127 -6.31 -1.81 -0.52
N LEU A 128 -5.57 -2.78 0.04
CA LEU A 128 -6.06 -3.55 1.19
C LEU A 128 -6.18 -2.68 2.43
N PHE A 129 -5.23 -1.77 2.67
CA PHE A 129 -5.31 -0.82 3.78
C PHE A 129 -6.43 0.21 3.60
N ALA A 130 -6.80 0.57 2.37
CA ALA A 130 -8.01 1.36 2.13
C ALA A 130 -9.28 0.61 2.57
N LEU A 131 -9.37 -0.70 2.31
CA LEU A 131 -10.45 -1.53 2.85
C LEU A 131 -10.38 -1.67 4.38
N SER A 132 -9.18 -1.75 4.95
CA SER A 132 -9.00 -1.71 6.40
C SER A 132 -9.57 -0.44 7.00
N ALA A 133 -9.18 0.73 6.47
CA ALA A 133 -9.66 2.03 6.93
C ALA A 133 -11.18 2.12 6.92
N LEU A 134 -11.84 1.61 5.87
CA LEU A 134 -13.29 1.61 5.73
C LEU A 134 -13.99 0.63 6.69
N THR A 135 -13.47 -0.59 6.85
CA THR A 135 -14.19 -1.70 7.50
C THR A 135 -13.72 -2.01 8.92
N GLY A 136 -12.59 -1.45 9.34
CA GLY A 136 -11.96 -1.73 10.63
C GLY A 136 -11.24 -3.09 10.70
N VAL A 137 -11.12 -3.82 9.58
CA VAL A 137 -10.41 -5.11 9.50
C VAL A 137 -8.96 -4.89 9.08
N ASP A 138 -8.03 -5.25 9.94
CA ASP A 138 -6.59 -5.08 9.70
C ASP A 138 -6.07 -6.00 8.59
N ALA A 139 -5.41 -5.39 7.59
CA ALA A 139 -4.75 -6.07 6.48
C ALA A 139 -3.26 -6.33 6.71
N SER A 140 -2.70 -5.88 7.85
CA SER A 140 -1.31 -6.13 8.22
C SER A 140 -1.00 -7.61 8.13
N GLY A 141 0.16 -7.95 7.60
CA GLY A 141 0.51 -9.33 7.32
C GLY A 141 1.80 -9.44 6.54
N PHE A 142 1.98 -10.54 5.84
CA PHE A 142 3.16 -10.78 5.02
C PHE A 142 2.81 -11.37 3.66
N SER A 143 3.68 -11.09 2.71
CA SER A 143 3.66 -11.56 1.34
C SER A 143 3.90 -13.07 1.30
N THR A 144 2.99 -13.84 0.69
CA THR A 144 3.14 -15.30 0.56
C THR A 144 3.57 -15.72 -0.84
N SER A 145 3.08 -15.04 -1.86
CA SER A 145 3.48 -15.28 -3.24
C SER A 145 3.17 -14.09 -4.13
N MET A 146 4.05 -13.83 -5.10
CA MET A 146 3.87 -12.77 -6.08
C MET A 146 4.23 -13.31 -7.47
N ASN A 147 3.37 -13.06 -8.44
CA ASN A 147 3.64 -13.32 -9.85
C ASN A 147 3.76 -11.97 -10.56
N ILE A 148 4.85 -11.76 -11.29
CA ILE A 148 5.21 -10.51 -11.95
C ILE A 148 5.54 -10.79 -13.41
N VAL A 149 5.00 -9.97 -14.30
CA VAL A 149 5.31 -9.97 -15.74
C VAL A 149 5.82 -8.60 -16.14
N TRP A 150 7.01 -8.54 -16.74
CA TRP A 150 7.61 -7.33 -17.30
C TRP A 150 7.28 -7.22 -18.78
N HIS A 151 6.61 -6.13 -19.15
CA HIS A 151 6.16 -5.86 -20.51
C HIS A 151 7.11 -4.91 -21.25
N ALA A 152 7.73 -3.98 -20.53
CA ALA A 152 8.66 -2.99 -21.07
C ALA A 152 9.69 -2.55 -20.01
N PRO A 153 10.87 -2.05 -20.42
CA PRO A 153 11.83 -1.47 -19.48
C PRO A 153 11.35 -0.11 -18.96
N ALA A 154 11.69 0.21 -17.71
CA ALA A 154 11.63 1.56 -17.16
C ALA A 154 13.05 2.09 -16.94
N VAL A 155 13.30 3.36 -17.25
CA VAL A 155 14.62 4.01 -17.14
C VAL A 155 14.53 5.24 -16.23
N ALA A 156 15.68 5.74 -15.78
CA ALA A 156 15.76 6.93 -14.94
C ALA A 156 14.99 8.12 -15.52
N GLY A 157 14.32 8.88 -14.64
CA GLY A 157 13.48 10.02 -14.98
C GLY A 157 12.06 9.68 -15.43
N MET A 158 11.74 8.40 -15.70
CA MET A 158 10.35 8.00 -15.92
C MET A 158 9.55 8.08 -14.61
N THR A 159 8.38 8.70 -14.65
CA THR A 159 7.40 8.56 -13.56
C THR A 159 6.50 7.36 -13.84
N LEU A 160 6.54 6.40 -12.93
CA LEU A 160 5.71 5.20 -12.97
C LEU A 160 4.46 5.41 -12.13
N ARG A 161 3.32 4.98 -12.67
CA ARG A 161 2.02 4.97 -12.03
C ARG A 161 1.65 3.53 -11.65
N PHE A 162 1.64 3.23 -10.36
CA PHE A 162 1.30 1.93 -9.79
C PHE A 162 -0.19 1.92 -9.42
N VAL A 163 -0.98 1.11 -10.12
CA VAL A 163 -2.42 0.97 -9.89
C VAL A 163 -2.68 -0.34 -9.15
N GLY A 164 -2.83 -0.25 -7.83
CA GLY A 164 -3.20 -1.37 -6.97
C GLY A 164 -4.71 -1.59 -6.97
N THR A 165 -5.17 -2.83 -7.10
CA THR A 165 -6.60 -3.19 -6.98
C THR A 165 -6.75 -4.42 -6.10
N THR A 166 -7.63 -4.38 -5.10
CA THR A 166 -7.98 -5.57 -4.32
C THR A 166 -8.74 -6.59 -5.18
N LEU A 167 -8.34 -7.86 -5.10
CA LEU A 167 -9.04 -8.98 -5.72
C LEU A 167 -9.86 -9.76 -4.69
N SER A 168 -9.30 -9.99 -3.50
CA SER A 168 -10.01 -10.58 -2.36
C SER A 168 -9.37 -10.17 -1.03
N PHE A 169 -10.15 -10.19 0.05
CA PHE A 169 -9.73 -9.93 1.41
C PHE A 169 -10.54 -10.81 2.37
N ARG A 170 -9.93 -11.92 2.79
CA ARG A 170 -10.45 -12.87 3.77
C ARG A 170 -9.51 -12.94 4.97
N ALA A 171 -10.00 -13.48 6.08
CA ALA A 171 -9.26 -13.56 7.35
C ALA A 171 -7.90 -14.30 7.27
N ARG A 172 -7.72 -15.23 6.32
CA ARG A 172 -6.47 -16.00 6.17
C ARG A 172 -5.65 -15.64 4.95
N MET A 173 -6.29 -15.02 3.95
CA MET A 173 -5.65 -14.73 2.68
C MET A 173 -6.35 -13.54 2.04
N ALA A 174 -5.54 -12.59 1.61
CA ALA A 174 -5.94 -11.50 0.74
C ALA A 174 -5.16 -11.61 -0.57
N SER A 175 -5.70 -11.00 -1.62
CA SER A 175 -5.02 -10.86 -2.88
C SER A 175 -5.30 -9.52 -3.51
N ALA A 176 -4.30 -8.99 -4.19
CA ALA A 176 -4.37 -7.77 -4.95
C ALA A 176 -3.60 -7.92 -6.26
N ARG A 177 -3.93 -7.08 -7.23
CA ARG A 177 -3.13 -6.91 -8.45
C ARG A 177 -2.52 -5.52 -8.48
N CYS A 178 -1.42 -5.38 -9.20
CA CYS A 178 -0.83 -4.09 -9.52
C CYS A 178 -0.50 -4.04 -11.01
N GLU A 179 -0.92 -2.97 -11.66
CA GLU A 179 -0.51 -2.62 -13.02
C GLU A 179 0.31 -1.33 -12.97
N VAL A 180 1.50 -1.37 -13.54
CA VAL A 180 2.47 -0.27 -13.51
C VAL A 180 2.56 0.32 -14.91
N TYR A 181 2.28 1.61 -15.03
CA TYR A 181 2.29 2.32 -16.31
C TYR A 181 3.36 3.41 -16.33
N ASP A 182 3.92 3.68 -17.51
CA ASP A 182 4.58 4.96 -17.77
C ASP A 182 3.51 6.06 -17.71
N LYS A 183 3.60 6.98 -16.74
CA LYS A 183 2.62 8.05 -16.56
C LYS A 183 2.47 8.93 -17.80
N LYS A 184 3.56 9.17 -18.54
CA LYS A 184 3.58 10.05 -19.70
C LYS A 184 2.99 9.37 -20.94
N LYS A 185 3.33 8.10 -21.17
CA LYS A 185 2.94 7.37 -22.39
C LYS A 185 1.70 6.50 -22.24
N GLY A 186 1.30 6.17 -21.01
CA GLY A 186 0.24 5.19 -20.73
C GLY A 186 0.62 3.75 -21.05
N THR A 187 1.89 3.48 -21.37
CA THR A 187 2.37 2.13 -21.70
C THR A 187 2.42 1.27 -20.44
N LEU A 188 1.87 0.06 -20.50
CA LEU A 188 2.00 -0.94 -19.44
C LEU A 188 3.46 -1.42 -19.37
N ILE A 189 4.08 -1.27 -18.19
CA ILE A 189 5.47 -1.64 -17.92
C ILE A 189 5.52 -2.97 -17.17
N ILE A 190 4.69 -3.14 -16.15
CA ILE A 190 4.66 -4.34 -15.29
C ILE A 190 3.21 -4.67 -14.93
N SER A 191 2.88 -5.95 -14.87
CA SER A 191 1.65 -6.43 -14.23
C SER A 191 2.00 -7.47 -13.17
N ALA A 192 1.33 -7.43 -12.03
CA ALA A 192 1.56 -8.36 -10.94
C ALA A 192 0.27 -8.78 -10.23
N THR A 193 0.29 -9.99 -9.67
CA THR A 193 -0.68 -10.47 -8.68
C THR A 193 0.07 -10.85 -7.41
N HIS A 194 -0.47 -10.44 -6.27
CA HIS A 194 0.14 -10.63 -4.96
C HIS A 194 -0.86 -11.32 -4.02
N VAL A 195 -0.41 -12.38 -3.35
CA VAL A 195 -1.15 -13.09 -2.31
C VAL A 195 -0.49 -12.78 -0.96
N ILE A 196 -1.31 -12.37 -0.01
CA ILE A 196 -0.91 -11.86 1.30
C ILE A 196 -1.63 -12.66 2.38
N ALA A 197 -0.95 -13.01 3.47
CA ALA A 197 -1.55 -13.61 4.65
C ALA A 197 -1.72 -12.54 5.76
N PRO A 198 -2.95 -12.05 6.01
CA PRO A 198 -3.20 -11.11 7.11
C PRO A 198 -2.92 -11.76 8.47
N VAL A 199 -2.25 -11.03 9.34
CA VAL A 199 -1.97 -11.37 10.73
C VAL A 199 -2.47 -10.21 11.60
N PRO A 200 -3.72 -10.28 12.09
CA PRO A 200 -4.32 -9.20 12.87
C PRO A 200 -3.49 -8.86 14.11
N GLY A 201 -3.25 -7.57 14.34
CA GLY A 201 -2.53 -7.12 15.53
C GLY A 201 -1.05 -7.51 15.55
N LEU A 202 -0.44 -7.64 14.36
CA LEU A 202 1.00 -7.81 14.21
C LEU A 202 1.71 -6.71 15.03
N PRO A 203 2.69 -7.07 15.89
CA PRO A 203 3.38 -6.08 16.71
C PRO A 203 4.04 -5.02 15.83
N VAL A 204 3.64 -3.76 16.01
CA VAL A 204 4.44 -2.62 15.60
C VAL A 204 5.71 -2.64 16.44
N ALA A 205 6.86 -2.36 15.84
CA ALA A 205 8.05 -2.03 16.63
C ALA A 205 7.73 -0.77 17.47
N GLY A 206 7.28 -0.96 18.71
CA GLY A 206 6.65 0.10 19.49
C GLY A 206 7.59 1.21 19.98
N GLY A 207 7.01 2.37 20.31
CA GLY A 207 7.67 3.44 21.07
C GLY A 207 8.70 4.24 20.27
N ALA A 208 9.71 4.80 20.94
CA ALA A 208 10.79 5.60 20.35
C ALA A 208 11.57 4.91 19.20
N ALA A 209 11.31 3.61 18.95
CA ALA A 209 11.75 2.87 17.78
C ALA A 209 10.89 3.13 16.52
N ALA A 210 9.58 3.37 16.62
CA ALA A 210 8.72 3.80 15.49
C ALA A 210 8.93 5.26 15.06
N ALA A 211 9.65 6.04 15.86
CA ALA A 211 10.15 7.37 15.48
C ALA A 211 11.58 7.31 14.89
N LYS A 212 12.16 6.11 14.81
CA LYS A 212 13.52 5.81 14.32
C LYS A 212 13.56 4.66 13.28
N LEU A 213 12.38 4.14 12.95
CA LEU A 213 12.03 3.29 11.82
C LEU A 213 11.01 4.10 11.02
#